data_AF-A0A354US76-F1
#
_entry.id   AF-A0A354US76-F1
#
_cell.length_a   1.000
_cell.length_b   1.000
_cell.length_c   1.000
_cell.angle_alpha   90.00
_cell.angle_beta   90.00
_cell.angle_gamma   90.00
#
_symmetry.space_group_name_H-M   'P 1'
#
loop_
_entity.id
_entity.type
_entity.pdbx_description
1 polymer ?
#
loop_
_entity_poly.entity_id
_entity_poly.type
_entity_poly.pdbx_seq_one_letter_code
_entity_poly.pdbx_strand_id
1 'polypeptide(L)'
;MELYNKIEEIFYLIVNYCILFIELVGVGVLVYTIIKSVIALFKKTPRLRLDLAEGIALSLEFKMGGELLRTVVVREWKELVILGAIILMRAAMTFLIQWEIKNEKKENAVLKNDEHKTM
;
A
#
# COMPACT_ATOMS: atom_id res chain seq x y z
N MET A 1 9.69 13.51 38.35
CA MET A 1 9.36 14.06 37.01
C MET A 1 10.43 13.72 35.98
N GLU A 2 11.72 13.90 36.26
CA GLU A 2 12.80 13.63 35.29
C GLU A 2 12.87 12.18 34.77
N LEU A 3 12.63 11.18 35.62
CA LEU A 3 12.64 9.77 35.21
C LEU A 3 11.49 9.43 34.24
N TYR A 4 10.30 10.00 34.47
CA TYR A 4 9.14 9.79 33.62
C TYR A 4 9.37 10.36 32.21
N ASN A 5 9.89 11.59 32.13
CA ASN A 5 10.18 12.25 30.87
C ASN A 5 11.24 11.49 30.06
N LYS A 6 12.27 10.93 30.70
CA LYS A 6 13.28 10.09 30.02
C LYS A 6 12.70 8.79 29.46
N ILE A 7 11.81 8.14 30.21
CA ILE A 7 11.14 6.90 29.76
C ILE A 7 10.24 7.21 28.56
N GLU A 8 9.52 8.33 28.61
CA GLU A 8 8.67 8.80 27.53
C GLU A 8 9.48 9.11 26.26
N GLU A 9 10.60 9.84 26.37
CA GLU A 9 11.49 10.17 25.25
C GLU A 9 12.07 8.91 24.58
N ILE A 10 12.51 7.93 25.38
CA ILE A 10 13.00 6.64 24.88
C ILE A 10 11.88 5.87 24.16
N PHE A 11 10.66 5.89 24.69
CA PHE A 11 9.51 5.23 24.08
C PHE A 11 9.16 5.85 22.72
N TYR A 12 9.09 7.18 22.63
CA TYR A 12 8.87 7.88 21.35
C TYR A 12 9.95 7.55 20.32
N LEU A 13 11.21 7.50 20.75
CA LEU A 13 12.33 7.16 19.88
C LEU A 13 12.17 5.75 19.30
N ILE A 14 11.90 4.77 20.16
CA ILE A 14 11.75 3.36 19.76
C ILE A 14 10.59 3.22 18.76
N VAL A 15 9.43 3.81 19.05
CA VAL A 15 8.27 3.64 18.17
C VAL A 15 8.46 4.37 16.84
N ASN A 16 9.12 5.53 16.81
CA ASN A 16 9.48 6.19 15.55
C ASN A 16 10.40 5.33 14.69
N TYR A 17 11.38 4.64 15.29
CA TYR A 17 12.20 3.68 14.56
C TYR A 17 11.38 2.49 14.03
N CYS A 18 10.43 1.98 14.82
CA CYS A 18 9.54 0.91 14.37
C CYS A 18 8.66 1.35 13.18
N ILE A 19 8.08 2.57 13.23
CA ILE A 19 7.30 3.13 12.12
C ILE A 19 8.15 3.21 10.86
N LEU A 20 9.34 3.81 10.97
CA LEU A 20 10.25 3.96 9.84
C LEU A 20 10.63 2.60 9.23
N PHE A 21 10.87 1.59 10.07
CA PHE A 21 11.19 0.24 9.62
C PHE A 21 10.01 -0.41 8.87
N ILE A 22 8.80 -0.29 9.39
CA ILE A 22 7.59 -0.83 8.76
C ILE A 22 7.32 -0.14 7.42
N GLU A 23 7.42 1.19 7.38
CA GLU A 23 7.27 1.98 6.14
C GLU A 23 8.33 1.57 5.11
N LEU A 24 9.58 1.35 5.53
CA LEU A 24 10.67 0.89 4.66
C LEU A 24 10.37 -0.47 4.03
N VAL A 25 9.85 -1.42 4.82
CA VAL A 25 9.45 -2.74 4.30
C VAL A 25 8.32 -2.60 3.29
N GLY A 26 7.29 -1.80 3.60
CA GLY A 26 6.18 -1.55 2.68
C GLY A 26 6.62 -0.95 1.34
N VAL A 27 7.55 0.02 1.36
CA VAL A 27 8.15 0.59 0.15
C VAL A 27 9.00 -0.44 -0.59
N GLY A 28 9.80 -1.25 0.12
CA GLY A 28 10.63 -2.30 -0.47
C GLY A 28 9.81 -3.33 -1.25
N VAL A 29 8.71 -3.81 -0.66
CA VAL A 29 7.76 -4.74 -1.30
C VAL A 29 7.13 -4.13 -2.55
N LEU A 30 6.76 -2.84 -2.49
CA LEU A 30 6.19 -2.14 -3.64
C LEU A 30 7.17 -2.07 -4.81
N VAL A 31 8.39 -1.61 -4.53
CA VAL A 31 9.46 -1.45 -5.53
C VAL A 31 9.79 -2.80 -6.16
N TYR A 32 9.94 -3.85 -5.34
CA TYR A 32 10.19 -5.21 -5.81
C TYR A 32 9.08 -5.69 -6.76
N THR A 33 7.82 -5.52 -6.35
CA THR A 33 6.65 -5.89 -7.16
C THR A 33 6.62 -5.16 -8.49
N ILE A 34 6.90 -3.85 -8.49
CA ILE A 34 6.95 -3.03 -9.71
C ILE A 34 8.06 -3.52 -10.64
N ILE A 35 9.29 -3.73 -10.15
CA ILE A 35 10.42 -4.20 -10.96
C ILE A 35 10.11 -5.56 -11.58
N LYS A 36 9.65 -6.52 -10.75
CA LYS A 36 9.25 -7.86 -11.22
C LYS A 36 8.17 -7.76 -12.30
N SER A 37 7.22 -6.85 -12.12
CA SER A 37 6.13 -6.62 -13.07
C SER A 37 6.60 -5.99 -14.39
N VAL A 38 7.51 -5.01 -14.34
CA VAL A 38 8.10 -4.43 -15.55
C VAL A 38 8.84 -5.51 -16.35
N ILE A 39 9.64 -6.36 -15.70
CA ILE A 39 10.35 -7.46 -16.37
C ILE A 39 9.36 -8.46 -16.99
N ALA A 40 8.30 -8.82 -16.26
CA ALA A 40 7.29 -9.77 -16.74
C ALA A 40 6.40 -9.18 -17.86
N LEU A 41 6.26 -7.85 -17.95
CA LEU A 41 5.58 -7.16 -19.06
C LEU A 41 6.34 -7.38 -20.38
N PHE A 42 7.66 -7.27 -20.37
CA PHE A 42 8.49 -7.58 -21.54
C PHE A 42 8.41 -9.05 -21.97
N LYS A 43 8.13 -9.97 -21.03
CA LYS A 43 7.96 -11.41 -21.29
C LYS A 43 6.53 -11.83 -21.69
N LYS A 44 5.58 -10.90 -21.93
CA LYS A 44 4.17 -11.19 -22.32
C LYS A 44 3.50 -12.29 -21.47
N THR A 45 3.77 -12.36 -20.17
CA THR A 45 3.21 -13.42 -19.31
C THR A 45 1.82 -13.03 -18.77
N PRO A 46 0.79 -13.90 -18.89
CA PRO A 46 -0.60 -13.56 -18.51
C PRO A 46 -0.85 -13.42 -16.99
N ARG A 47 0.09 -13.84 -16.13
CA ARG A 47 -0.05 -13.75 -14.65
C ARG A 47 0.32 -12.40 -14.05
N LEU A 48 0.84 -11.47 -14.86
CA LEU A 48 1.38 -10.18 -14.42
C LEU A 48 0.44 -9.35 -13.53
N ARG A 49 -0.86 -9.35 -13.85
CA ARG A 49 -1.84 -8.48 -13.18
C ARG A 49 -2.19 -8.96 -11.77
N LEU A 50 -2.11 -10.27 -11.53
CA LEU A 50 -2.42 -10.85 -10.22
C LEU A 50 -1.26 -10.56 -9.27
N ASP A 51 -0.03 -10.87 -9.67
CA ASP A 51 1.19 -10.59 -8.91
C ASP A 51 1.35 -9.09 -8.58
N LEU A 52 1.02 -8.21 -9.52
CA LEU A 52 1.06 -6.76 -9.29
C LEU A 52 0.02 -6.33 -8.25
N ALA A 53 -1.22 -6.80 -8.37
CA ALA A 53 -2.29 -6.42 -7.45
C ALA A 53 -2.03 -6.93 -6.02
N GLU A 54 -1.51 -8.15 -5.90
CA GLU A 54 -1.14 -8.75 -4.61
C GLU A 54 0.02 -8.00 -3.95
N GLY A 55 1.08 -7.66 -4.69
CA GLY A 55 2.19 -6.91 -4.13
C GLY A 55 1.87 -5.44 -3.82
N ILE A 56 0.94 -4.81 -4.55
CA ILE A 56 0.41 -3.48 -4.19
C ILE A 56 -0.42 -3.56 -2.91
N ALA A 57 -1.29 -4.56 -2.77
CA ALA A 57 -2.09 -4.76 -1.56
C ALA A 57 -1.20 -5.00 -0.34
N LEU A 58 -0.20 -5.87 -0.45
CA LEU A 58 0.75 -6.17 0.63
C LEU A 58 1.56 -4.93 1.04
N SER A 59 2.03 -4.12 0.09
CA SER A 59 2.69 -2.85 0.39
C SER A 59 1.78 -1.88 1.15
N LEU A 60 0.50 -1.83 0.76
CA LEU A 60 -0.50 -1.00 1.43
C LEU A 60 -0.76 -1.47 2.86
N GLU A 61 -0.83 -2.78 3.11
CA GLU A 61 -1.02 -3.34 4.45
C GLU A 61 0.13 -2.95 5.39
N PHE A 62 1.38 -3.06 4.92
CA PHE A 62 2.54 -2.60 5.70
C PHE A 62 2.51 -1.10 5.95
N LYS A 63 2.14 -0.30 4.94
CA LYS A 63 2.01 1.14 5.10
C LYS A 63 0.92 1.50 6.10
N MET A 64 -0.25 0.89 6.01
CA MET A 64 -1.31 1.09 7.01
C MET A 64 -0.86 0.67 8.43
N GLY A 65 -0.06 -0.39 8.56
CA GLY A 65 0.51 -0.79 9.85
C GLY A 65 1.42 0.26 10.50
N GLY A 66 2.27 0.92 9.71
CA GLY A 66 3.15 2.01 10.18
C GLY A 66 2.34 3.24 10.62
N GLU A 67 1.37 3.62 9.79
CA GLU A 67 0.43 4.70 10.08
C GLU A 67 -0.39 4.44 11.35
N LEU A 68 -0.85 3.20 11.58
CA LEU A 68 -1.54 2.81 12.82
C LEU A 68 -0.63 2.95 14.05
N LEU A 69 0.63 2.52 13.97
CA LEU A 69 1.59 2.66 15.07
C LEU A 69 1.83 4.13 15.44
N ARG A 70 1.82 5.02 14.45
CA ARG A 70 1.91 6.48 14.63
C ARG A 70 0.71 7.04 15.41
N THR A 71 -0.49 6.48 15.21
CA THR A 71 -1.71 6.87 15.96
C THR A 71 -1.71 6.42 17.43
N VAL A 72 -1.00 5.34 17.76
CA VAL A 72 -0.89 4.84 19.14
C VAL A 72 0.00 5.75 20.00
N VAL A 73 0.95 6.46 19.37
CA VAL A 73 2.00 7.23 20.06
C VAL A 73 1.73 8.73 20.08
N VAL A 74 1.25 9.33 18.99
CA VAL A 74 1.02 10.79 18.92
C VAL A 74 -0.42 11.11 19.36
N ARG A 75 -0.74 11.07 20.65
CA ARG A 75 -2.10 11.35 21.15
C ARG A 75 -2.53 12.83 21.13
N GLU A 76 -1.98 13.66 20.24
CA GLU A 76 -2.57 14.97 19.92
C GLU A 76 -3.65 14.80 18.84
N TRP A 77 -4.90 14.68 19.30
CA TRP A 77 -6.08 14.38 18.48
C TRP A 77 -6.20 15.16 17.17
N LYS A 78 -5.74 16.41 17.14
CA LYS A 78 -5.91 17.30 15.98
C LYS A 78 -4.94 16.97 14.84
N GLU A 79 -3.72 16.57 15.15
CA GLU A 79 -2.71 16.25 14.13
C GLU A 79 -2.93 14.85 13.54
N LEU A 80 -3.37 13.90 14.36
CA LEU A 80 -3.72 12.55 13.91
C LEU A 80 -4.88 12.52 12.92
N VAL A 81 -5.91 13.33 13.13
CA VAL A 81 -7.08 13.38 12.24
C VAL A 81 -6.70 13.89 10.86
N ILE A 82 -5.82 14.88 10.78
CA ILE A 82 -5.37 15.46 9.51
C ILE A 82 -4.47 14.48 8.77
N LEU A 83 -3.50 13.85 9.45
CA LEU A 83 -2.68 12.82 8.83
C LEU A 83 -3.53 11.63 8.35
N GLY A 84 -4.44 11.14 9.20
CA GLY A 84 -5.35 10.06 8.86
C GLY A 84 -6.21 10.38 7.64
N ALA A 85 -6.76 11.60 7.56
CA ALA A 85 -7.53 12.05 6.40
C ALA A 85 -6.71 12.06 5.11
N ILE A 86 -5.46 12.52 5.15
CA ILE A 86 -4.56 12.58 3.97
C ILE A 86 -4.20 11.16 3.49
N ILE A 87 -3.89 10.25 4.42
CA ILE A 87 -3.56 8.86 4.10
C ILE A 87 -4.77 8.14 3.50
N LEU A 88 -5.95 8.31 4.11
CA LEU A 88 -7.19 7.68 3.67
C LEU A 88 -7.62 8.22 2.30
N MET A 89 -7.50 9.53 2.08
CA MET A 89 -7.74 10.16 0.77
C MET A 89 -6.78 9.64 -0.30
N ARG A 90 -5.49 9.48 0.03
CA ARG A 90 -4.47 8.93 -0.87
C ARG A 90 -4.76 7.46 -1.23
N ALA A 91 -5.15 6.66 -0.24
CA ALA A 91 -5.53 5.25 -0.45
C ALA A 91 -6.78 5.15 -1.32
N ALA A 92 -7.81 5.94 -1.04
CA ALA A 92 -9.06 5.95 -1.80
C ALA A 92 -8.84 6.34 -3.26
N MET A 93 -8.12 7.45 -3.52
CA MET A 93 -7.84 7.90 -4.89
C MET A 93 -7.04 6.85 -5.68
N THR A 94 -6.00 6.28 -5.08
CA THR A 94 -5.15 5.29 -5.75
C THR A 94 -5.89 3.97 -5.99
N PHE A 95 -6.72 3.54 -5.04
CA PHE A 95 -7.50 2.30 -5.14
C PHE A 95 -8.62 2.41 -6.18
N LEU A 96 -9.31 3.56 -6.27
CA LEU A 96 -10.32 3.81 -7.29
C LEU A 96 -9.72 3.71 -8.71
N ILE A 97 -8.55 4.32 -8.94
CA ILE A 97 -7.85 4.25 -10.23
C ILE A 97 -7.45 2.81 -10.55
N GLN A 98 -6.91 2.07 -9.57
CA GLN A 98 -6.54 0.67 -9.74
C GLN A 98 -7.75 -0.24 -10.01
N TRP A 99 -8.91 0.07 -9.40
CA TRP A 99 -10.16 -0.66 -9.61
C TRP A 99 -10.73 -0.41 -11.01
N GLU A 100 -10.72 0.84 -11.48
CA GLU A 100 -11.18 1.22 -12.82
C GLU A 100 -10.34 0.54 -13.90
N ILE A 101 -9.01 0.62 -13.80
CA ILE A 101 -8.08 -0.07 -14.71
C ILE A 101 -8.25 -1.59 -14.63
N LYS A 102 -8.61 -2.13 -13.46
CA LYS A 102 -8.86 -3.57 -13.32
C LYS A 102 -10.13 -4.00 -14.04
N ASN A 103 -11.17 -3.17 -14.00
CA ASN A 103 -12.49 -3.45 -14.55
C ASN A 103 -12.50 -3.35 -16.08
N GLU A 104 -11.92 -2.29 -16.66
CA GLU A 104 -11.83 -2.13 -18.12
C GLU A 104 -11.11 -3.29 -18.83
N LYS A 105 -10.07 -3.82 -18.18
CA LYS A 105 -9.31 -4.94 -18.72
C LYS A 105 -9.95 -6.30 -18.44
N LYS A 106 -10.97 -6.40 -17.58
CA LYS A 106 -11.80 -7.61 -17.45
C LYS A 106 -12.85 -7.62 -18.55
N GLU A 107 -13.45 -6.47 -18.82
CA GLU A 107 -14.45 -6.30 -19.87
C GLU A 107 -13.87 -6.62 -21.26
N ASN A 108 -12.67 -6.13 -21.57
CA ASN A 108 -11.97 -6.46 -22.82
C ASN A 108 -11.52 -7.94 -22.95
N ALA A 109 -11.35 -8.67 -21.84
CA ALA A 109 -10.98 -10.09 -21.88
C ALA A 109 -12.21 -11.00 -22.12
N VAL A 110 -13.40 -10.55 -21.71
CA VAL A 110 -14.68 -11.26 -21.94
C VAL A 110 -15.11 -11.12 -23.40
N LEU A 111 -15.01 -9.91 -23.98
CA LEU A 111 -15.36 -9.65 -25.38
C LEU A 111 -14.54 -10.49 -26.38
N LYS A 112 -13.27 -10.78 -26.07
CA LYS A 112 -12.40 -11.60 -26.93
C LYS A 112 -12.73 -13.10 -26.89
N ASN A 113 -13.49 -13.56 -25.89
CA ASN A 113 -13.86 -14.97 -25.74
C ASN A 113 -15.20 -15.30 -26.44
N ASP A 114 -16.07 -14.31 -26.62
CA ASP A 114 -17.37 -14.48 -27.30
C ASP A 114 -17.23 -14.49 -28.84
N GLU A 115 -16.24 -13.79 -29.41
CA GLU A 115 -15.94 -13.87 -30.84
C GLU A 115 -15.45 -15.27 -31.27
N HIS A 116 -14.78 -16.02 -30.39
CA HIS A 116 -14.30 -17.37 -30.72
C HIS A 116 -15.41 -18.44 -30.61
N LYS A 117 -16.51 -18.19 -29.89
CA LYS A 117 -17.59 -19.17 -29.70
C LYS A 117 -18.70 -19.08 -30.77
N THR A 118 -18.63 -18.06 -31.62
CA THR A 118 -19.63 -17.79 -32.68
C THR A 118 -19.11 -18.14 -34.09
N MET A 119 -17.87 -18.64 -34.19
CA MET A 119 -17.32 -19.32 -35.38
C MET A 119 -17.16 -20.81 -35.10
#